data_AF-A0A3M1VVZ0-F1
#
_entry.id   AF-A0A3M1VVZ0-F1
#
_cell.length_a   1.000
_cell.length_b   1.000
_cell.length_c   1.000
_cell.angle_alpha   90.00
_cell.angle_beta   90.00
_cell.angle_gamma   90.00
#
_symmetry.space_group_name_H-M   'P 1'
#
loop_
_entity.id
_entity.type
_entity.pdbx_description
1 polymer ?
#
loop_
_entity_poly.entity_id
_entity_poly.type
_entity_poly.pdbx_seq_one_letter_code
_entity_poly.pdbx_strand_id
1 'polypeptide(L)'
;MNNLGGPEFVFLVLLALLVFGPRRLPRISRQLGAFVGELRRAWRQAQEAIEREAEFDELRRTTREVEALRGEARRLARTWADRALEAEGPAPAGPPAQKGGETEGKGGPAA
;
A
#
# COMPACT_ATOMS: atom_id res chain seq x y z
N MET A 1 -0.79 -22.34 6.35
CA MET A 1 -1.52 -21.04 6.32
C MET A 1 -2.64 -21.22 5.32
N ASN A 2 -3.89 -21.08 5.74
CA ASN A 2 -5.04 -21.46 4.93
C ASN A 2 -5.13 -20.53 3.72
N ASN A 3 -4.91 -21.08 2.53
CA ASN A 3 -5.11 -20.34 1.30
C ASN A 3 -6.61 -20.08 1.19
N LEU A 4 -7.03 -18.82 1.24
CA LEU A 4 -8.33 -18.42 0.68
C LEU A 4 -8.24 -18.69 -0.83
N GLY A 5 -8.52 -19.93 -1.22
CA GLY A 5 -8.56 -20.35 -2.60
C GLY A 5 -9.99 -20.31 -3.14
N GLY A 6 -10.11 -20.62 -4.43
CA GLY A 6 -11.41 -20.84 -5.07
C GLY A 6 -12.33 -21.80 -4.30
N PRO A 7 -11.85 -22.95 -3.78
CA PRO A 7 -12.69 -23.91 -3.05
C PRO A 7 -13.33 -23.33 -1.78
N GLU A 8 -12.57 -22.60 -0.97
CA GLU A 8 -13.06 -21.96 0.26
C GLU A 8 -14.15 -20.93 -0.05
N PHE A 9 -14.00 -20.17 -1.14
CA PHE A 9 -14.99 -19.19 -1.56
C PHE A 9 -16.31 -19.87 -1.99
N VAL A 10 -16.23 -20.99 -2.73
CA VAL A 10 -17.41 -21.79 -3.10
C VAL A 10 -18.11 -22.33 -1.85
N PHE A 11 -17.35 -22.81 -0.86
CA PHE A 11 -17.92 -23.28 0.40
C PHE A 11 -18.67 -22.17 1.15
N LEU A 12 -18.10 -20.96 1.24
CA LEU A 12 -18.76 -19.80 1.85
C LEU A 12 -20.04 -19.40 1.11
N VAL A 13 -20.02 -19.42 -0.22
CA VAL A 13 -21.21 -19.15 -1.04
C VAL A 13 -22.29 -20.19 -0.74
N LEU A 14 -21.97 -21.48 -0.73
CA LEU A 14 -22.93 -22.53 -0.38
C LEU A 14 -23.48 -22.36 1.04
N LEU A 15 -22.64 -22.01 2.01
CA LEU A 15 -23.07 -21.75 3.38
C LEU A 15 -24.03 -20.55 3.45
N ALA A 16 -23.71 -19.46 2.76
CA ALA A 16 -24.60 -18.30 2.66
C ALA A 16 -25.93 -18.66 1.97
N LEU A 17 -25.90 -19.49 0.93
CA LEU A 17 -27.10 -20.00 0.27
C LEU A 17 -27.95 -20.86 1.21
N LEU A 18 -27.33 -21.61 2.12
CA LEU A 18 -28.06 -22.43 3.09
C LEU A 18 -28.72 -21.57 4.16
N VAL A 19 -28.00 -20.59 4.72
CA VAL A 19 -28.50 -19.68 5.76
C VAL A 19 -29.58 -18.74 5.24
N PHE A 20 -29.32 -18.08 4.12
CA PHE A 20 -30.25 -17.09 3.56
C PHE A 20 -31.26 -17.72 2.59
N GLY A 21 -30.95 -18.86 2.00
CA GLY A 21 -31.76 -19.52 0.97
C GLY A 21 -31.40 -19.02 -0.45
N PRO A 22 -31.33 -19.92 -1.45
CA PRO A 22 -30.96 -19.57 -2.83
C PRO A 22 -31.96 -18.61 -3.49
N ARG A 23 -33.20 -18.54 -2.99
CA ARG A 23 -34.23 -17.63 -3.49
C ARG A 23 -34.13 -16.21 -2.92
N ARG A 24 -33.47 -16.01 -1.78
CA ARG A 24 -33.41 -14.69 -1.11
C ARG A 24 -32.18 -13.88 -1.50
N LEU A 25 -31.02 -14.51 -1.68
CA LEU A 25 -29.80 -13.86 -2.18
C LEU A 25 -30.01 -13.05 -3.49
N PRO A 26 -30.63 -13.60 -4.55
CA PRO A 26 -30.83 -12.85 -5.79
C PRO A 26 -31.80 -11.68 -5.64
N ARG A 27 -32.70 -11.72 -4.65
CA ARG A 27 -33.62 -10.61 -4.37
C ARG A 27 -32.90 -9.46 -3.67
N ILE A 28 -32.02 -9.78 -2.71
CA ILE A 28 -31.21 -8.80 -1.99
C ILE A 28 -30.14 -8.19 -2.90
N SER A 29 -29.47 -9.00 -3.74
CA SER A 29 -28.45 -8.49 -4.67
C SER A 29 -29.02 -7.52 -5.71
N ARG A 30 -30.27 -7.70 -6.12
CA ARG A 30 -30.97 -6.75 -7.00
C ARG A 30 -31.17 -5.39 -6.33
N GLN A 31 -31.55 -5.38 -5.05
CA GLN A 31 -31.73 -4.14 -4.29
C GLN A 31 -30.38 -3.48 -3.99
N LEU A 32 -29.40 -4.26 -3.56
CA LEU A 32 -28.03 -3.78 -3.31
C LEU A 32 -27.39 -3.25 -4.59
N GLY A 33 -27.61 -3.92 -5.72
CA GLY A 33 -27.11 -3.53 -7.04
C GLY A 33 -27.73 -2.24 -7.55
N ALA A 34 -29.04 -2.04 -7.31
CA ALA A 34 -29.70 -0.76 -7.61
C ALA A 34 -29.09 0.39 -6.78
N PHE A 35 -28.91 0.18 -5.47
CA PHE A 35 -28.28 1.16 -4.59
C PHE A 35 -26.83 1.48 -5.00
N VAL A 36 -26.00 0.45 -5.24
CA VAL A 36 -24.63 0.63 -5.75
C VAL A 36 -24.63 1.33 -7.11
N GLY A 37 -25.62 1.07 -7.95
CA GLY A 37 -25.80 1.76 -9.24
C GLY A 37 -26.07 3.25 -9.08
N GLU A 38 -26.93 3.63 -8.13
CA GLU A 38 -27.20 5.02 -7.77
C GLU A 38 -25.97 5.68 -7.17
N LEU A 39 -25.28 5.02 -6.24
CA LEU A 39 -24.00 5.49 -5.71
C LEU A 39 -23.02 5.73 -6.85
N ARG A 40 -22.83 4.77 -7.76
CA ARG A 40 -21.89 4.91 -8.88
C ARG A 40 -22.27 6.06 -9.81
N ARG A 41 -23.56 6.39 -9.95
CA ARG A 41 -24.01 7.59 -10.68
C ARG A 41 -23.66 8.86 -9.92
N ALA A 42 -23.92 8.91 -8.62
CA ALA A 42 -23.55 10.03 -7.76
C ALA A 42 -22.03 10.27 -7.72
N TRP A 43 -21.22 9.22 -7.62
CA TRP A 43 -19.76 9.29 -7.70
C TRP A 43 -19.29 9.85 -9.04
N ARG A 44 -19.91 9.46 -10.15
CA ARG A 44 -19.59 10.00 -11.48
C ARG A 44 -20.00 11.47 -11.62
N GLN A 45 -21.16 11.85 -11.11
CA GLN A 45 -21.58 13.25 -11.11
C GLN A 45 -20.69 14.12 -10.23
N ALA A 46 -20.26 13.62 -9.06
CA ALA A 46 -19.30 14.29 -8.20
C ALA A 46 -17.94 14.44 -8.89
N GLN A 47 -17.48 13.40 -9.60
CA GLN A 47 -16.25 13.46 -10.39
C GLN A 47 -16.36 14.47 -11.54
N GLU A 48 -17.49 14.49 -12.27
CA GLU A 48 -17.74 15.47 -13.33
C GLU A 48 -17.95 16.89 -12.82
N ALA A 49 -18.47 17.09 -11.60
CA ALA A 49 -18.59 18.40 -10.96
C ALA A 49 -17.19 18.90 -10.55
N ILE A 50 -16.38 18.03 -9.93
CA ILE A 50 -14.97 18.34 -9.67
C ILE A 50 -14.26 18.68 -10.98
N GLU A 51 -14.51 18.00 -12.09
CA GLU A 51 -13.84 18.27 -13.36
C GLU A 51 -14.38 19.49 -14.13
N ARG A 52 -15.58 19.97 -13.78
CA ARG A 52 -16.19 21.19 -14.34
C ARG A 52 -15.85 22.45 -13.55
N GLU A 53 -15.69 22.35 -12.23
CA GLU A 53 -15.19 23.45 -11.38
C GLU A 53 -13.66 23.45 -11.26
N ALA A 54 -13.01 22.29 -11.18
CA ALA A 54 -11.58 22.18 -11.37
C ALA A 54 -11.31 22.20 -12.88
N GLU A 55 -11.02 23.39 -13.41
CA GLU A 55 -9.93 23.45 -14.36
C GLU A 55 -8.81 22.56 -13.80
N PHE A 56 -8.41 21.51 -14.51
CA PHE A 56 -7.39 20.53 -14.14
C PHE A 56 -6.08 21.10 -13.59
N ASP A 57 -5.90 22.42 -13.62
CA ASP A 57 -4.79 23.16 -13.08
C ASP A 57 -4.76 23.19 -11.54
N GLU A 58 -5.90 23.24 -10.82
CA GLU A 58 -5.89 23.40 -9.36
C GLU A 58 -5.55 22.11 -8.60
N LEU A 59 -6.15 20.95 -8.98
CA LEU A 59 -5.76 19.64 -8.44
C LEU A 59 -4.29 19.27 -8.79
N ARG A 60 -3.83 19.66 -9.98
CA ARG A 60 -2.42 19.51 -10.38
C ARG A 60 -1.50 20.42 -9.57
N ARG A 61 -1.91 21.65 -9.26
CA ARG A 61 -1.16 22.56 -8.38
C ARG A 61 -1.04 21.97 -6.98
N THR A 62 -2.13 21.52 -6.35
CA THR A 62 -2.08 20.91 -5.00
C THR A 62 -1.16 19.70 -4.98
N THR A 63 -1.21 18.84 -6.00
CA THR A 63 -0.33 17.66 -6.09
C THR A 63 1.15 18.07 -6.21
N ARG A 64 1.46 19.07 -7.04
CA ARG A 64 2.82 19.61 -7.19
C ARG A 64 3.34 20.28 -5.92
N GLU A 65 2.47 20.99 -5.21
CA GLU A 65 2.81 21.67 -3.96
C GLU A 65 3.12 20.67 -2.84
N VAL A 66 2.34 19.59 -2.75
CA VAL A 66 2.61 18.45 -1.86
C VAL A 66 3.92 17.77 -2.20
N GLU A 67 4.24 17.57 -3.49
CA GLU A 67 5.52 17.01 -3.92
C GLU A 67 6.70 17.93 -3.60
N ALA A 68 6.54 19.25 -3.76
CA ALA A 68 7.54 20.25 -3.41
C ALA A 68 7.82 20.26 -1.90
N LEU A 69 6.77 20.32 -1.07
CA LEU A 69 6.87 20.24 0.38
C LEU A 69 7.53 18.93 0.84
N ARG A 70 7.20 17.81 0.18
CA ARG A 70 7.81 16.50 0.47
C ARG A 70 9.28 16.44 0.08
N GLY A 71 9.66 17.13 -1.00
CA GLY A 71 11.04 17.32 -1.43
C GLY A 71 11.85 18.15 -0.43
N GLU A 72 11.28 19.25 0.05
CA GLU A 72 11.89 20.11 1.08
C GLU A 72 12.02 19.37 2.41
N ALA A 73 10.98 18.66 2.86
CA ALA A 73 11.02 17.82 4.05
C ALA A 73 12.12 16.75 3.94
N ARG A 74 12.31 16.15 2.75
CA ARG A 74 13.43 15.21 2.52
C ARG A 74 14.80 15.89 2.56
N ARG A 75 14.93 17.12 2.05
CA ARG A 75 16.20 17.88 2.10
C ARG A 75 16.55 18.27 3.52
N LEU A 76 15.57 18.72 4.30
CA LEU A 76 15.72 18.99 5.73
C LEU A 76 16.09 17.69 6.46
N ALA A 77 15.34 16.60 6.27
CA ALA A 77 15.68 15.32 6.88
C ALA A 77 17.12 14.85 6.57
N ARG A 78 17.61 15.04 5.33
CA ARG A 78 18.99 14.73 4.95
C ARG A 78 20.01 15.64 5.61
N THR A 79 19.81 16.95 5.58
CA THR A 79 20.76 17.89 6.20
C THR A 79 20.86 17.69 7.71
N TRP A 80 19.76 17.34 8.37
CA TRP A 80 19.76 16.98 9.77
C TRP A 80 20.41 15.61 10.02
N ALA A 81 20.21 14.64 9.12
CA ALA A 81 20.90 13.35 9.19
C ALA A 81 22.42 13.49 8.97
N ASP A 82 22.88 14.28 8.02
CA ASP A 82 24.30 14.54 7.76
C ASP A 82 24.95 15.25 8.94
N ARG A 83 24.25 16.20 9.57
CA ARG A 83 24.69 16.86 10.81
C ARG A 83 24.75 15.92 12.00
N ALA A 84 23.82 14.96 12.08
CA ALA A 84 23.84 13.92 13.11
C ALA A 84 25.03 12.96 12.89
N LEU A 85 25.38 12.67 11.64
CA LEU A 85 26.57 11.87 11.28
C LEU A 85 27.88 12.63 11.53
N GLU A 86 27.91 13.96 11.41
CA GLU A 86 29.07 14.79 11.78
C GLU A 86 29.22 14.95 13.31
N ALA A 87 28.12 14.85 14.07
CA ALA A 87 28.12 15.05 15.52
C ALA A 87 28.56 13.82 16.33
N GLU A 88 28.56 12.61 15.75
CA GLU A 88 29.03 11.38 16.41
C GLU A 88 30.15 10.68 15.64
N GLY A 89 31.34 10.60 16.25
CA GLY A 89 32.34 9.56 15.96
C GLY A 89 31.90 8.17 16.47
N PRO A 90 32.60 7.07 16.13
CA PRO A 90 32.05 5.80 15.67
C PRO A 90 31.24 4.99 16.69
N ALA A 91 30.21 4.32 16.16
CA ALA A 91 29.19 3.50 16.83
C ALA A 91 29.69 2.34 17.71
N PRO A 92 28.86 1.85 18.66
CA PRO A 92 28.87 0.45 19.06
C PRO A 92 27.90 -0.37 18.18
N ALA A 93 28.43 -1.41 17.55
CA ALA A 93 27.73 -2.35 16.68
C ALA A 93 27.05 -3.51 17.45
N GLY A 94 25.78 -3.81 17.08
CA GLY A 94 25.13 -5.15 16.96
C GLY A 94 24.97 -6.04 18.22
N PRO A 95 24.28 -7.22 18.19
CA PRO A 95 23.98 -8.13 17.05
C PRO A 95 22.58 -8.87 17.11
N PRO A 96 22.25 -9.96 16.35
CA PRO A 96 22.68 -10.45 15.01
C PRO A 96 21.51 -10.78 14.04
N ALA A 97 21.76 -10.75 12.73
CA ALA A 97 21.08 -11.66 11.78
C ALA A 97 22.04 -12.06 10.64
N GLN A 98 22.87 -13.05 10.98
CA GLN A 98 23.52 -14.07 10.15
C GLN A 98 23.93 -13.73 8.70
N LYS A 99 25.24 -13.70 8.50
CA LYS A 99 25.88 -14.25 7.30
C LYS A 99 26.98 -15.22 7.72
N GLY A 100 26.76 -16.51 7.51
CA GLY A 100 27.84 -17.48 7.37
C GLY A 100 28.30 -17.43 5.91
N GLY A 101 29.52 -16.90 5.70
CA GLY A 101 30.18 -16.84 4.41
C GLY A 101 31.04 -18.07 4.15
N GLU A 102 31.11 -18.46 2.89
CA GLU A 102 32.09 -19.41 2.37
C GLU A 102 33.31 -18.64 1.86
N THR A 103 34.48 -19.23 2.13
CA THR A 103 35.78 -19.10 1.43
C THR A 103 36.56 -17.78 1.51
N GLU A 104 37.66 -17.83 2.26
CA GLU A 104 38.98 -17.29 1.90
C GLU A 104 40.00 -18.07 2.77
N GLY A 105 41.13 -18.63 2.31
CA GLY A 105 41.97 -18.28 1.18
C GLY A 105 43.24 -17.58 1.69
N LYS A 106 44.32 -18.34 1.92
CA LYS A 106 45.77 -17.99 2.00
C LYS A 106 46.43 -18.84 3.09
N GLY A 107 47.61 -19.43 2.91
CA GLY A 107 48.71 -19.17 2.00
C GLY A 107 50.00 -19.16 2.83
N GLY A 108 51.01 -19.94 2.46
CA GLY A 108 52.34 -19.82 3.06
C GLY A 108 53.15 -21.12 3.13
N PRO A 109 54.36 -21.18 2.53
CA PRO A 109 55.24 -22.36 2.49
C PRO A 109 56.27 -22.38 3.64
N ALA A 110 57.06 -23.48 3.68
CA ALA A 110 58.19 -23.81 4.60
C ALA A 110 57.75 -24.23 6.01
N ALA A 111 58.28 -25.29 6.63
CA ALA A 111 59.48 -26.11 6.44
C ALA A 111 59.19 -27.57 6.82
#